data_AF-W4EK48-F1
#
_entry.id   AF-W4EK48-F1
#
_cell.length_a   1.000
_cell.length_b   1.000
_cell.length_c   1.000
_cell.angle_alpha   90.00
_cell.angle_beta   90.00
_cell.angle_gamma   90.00
#
_symmetry.space_group_name_H-M   'P 1'
#
loop_
_entity.id
_entity.type
_entity.pdbx_description
1 polymer ?
#
loop_
_entity_poly.entity_id
_entity_poly.type
_entity_poly.pdbx_seq_one_letter_code
_entity_poly.pdbx_strand_id
1 'polypeptide(L)'
;MDYYDFVLFPIEKDPEEVLNETLEVLHSGVLEGSMNYFKIADELVDYYGEHLLARVPAASYPSDTLEADTHYFCAGVNIFVKESVPLLNDTLEKWRQSIEKEEEPIRFDKWGEINDKQEILFNLQKGLECIEKLKTGKYLLFFIGL
;
A
#
# COMPACT_ATOMS: atom_id res chain seq x y z
N MET A 1 12.44 -0.33 -10.20
CA MET A 1 12.08 -0.01 -8.82
C MET A 1 10.62 -0.31 -8.77
N ASP A 2 10.33 -1.42 -8.14
CA ASP A 2 8.99 -1.96 -8.09
C ASP A 2 8.30 -1.33 -6.88
N TYR A 3 6.98 -1.34 -6.88
CA TYR A 3 6.19 -0.70 -5.85
C TYR A 3 5.05 -1.61 -5.44
N TYR A 4 4.71 -1.56 -4.15
CA TYR A 4 3.46 -2.06 -3.64
C TYR A 4 2.40 -0.97 -3.74
N ASP A 5 1.25 -1.32 -4.32
CA ASP A 5 0.12 -0.44 -4.51
C ASP A 5 -0.84 -0.49 -3.32
N PHE A 6 -1.27 0.68 -2.85
CA PHE A 6 -2.25 0.82 -1.80
C PHE A 6 -3.42 1.67 -2.28
N VAL A 7 -4.64 1.13 -2.15
CA VAL A 7 -5.85 1.78 -2.67
C VAL A 7 -6.98 1.78 -1.66
N LEU A 8 -7.53 2.95 -1.38
CA LEU A 8 -8.60 3.16 -0.41
C LEU A 8 -9.97 3.24 -1.09
N PHE A 9 -10.91 2.42 -0.65
CA PHE A 9 -12.26 2.37 -1.22
C PHE A 9 -13.36 2.50 -0.17
N PRO A 10 -14.50 3.14 -0.50
CA PRO A 10 -15.65 3.24 0.40
C PRO A 10 -16.40 1.90 0.52
N ILE A 11 -16.85 1.56 1.73
CA ILE A 11 -17.63 0.34 2.08
C ILE A 11 -19.09 0.42 1.62
N GLU A 12 -19.51 1.50 0.97
CA GLU A 12 -20.87 1.62 0.42
C GLU A 12 -21.13 0.67 -0.76
N LYS A 13 -20.10 -0.02 -1.24
CA LYS A 13 -20.13 -1.06 -2.27
C LYS A 13 -19.71 -2.41 -1.69
N ASP A 14 -20.13 -3.49 -2.34
CA ASP A 14 -19.69 -4.83 -1.96
C ASP A 14 -18.15 -4.97 -2.11
N PRO A 15 -17.41 -5.57 -1.15
CA PRO A 15 -15.95 -5.67 -1.22
C PRO A 15 -15.40 -6.35 -2.48
N GLU A 16 -16.13 -7.30 -3.06
CA GLU A 16 -15.72 -8.02 -4.27
C GLU A 16 -15.94 -7.17 -5.53
N GLU A 17 -17.04 -6.42 -5.59
CA GLU A 17 -17.28 -5.40 -6.63
C GLU A 17 -16.21 -4.31 -6.59
N VAL A 18 -15.86 -3.86 -5.38
CA VAL A 18 -14.79 -2.90 -5.14
C VAL A 18 -13.44 -3.44 -5.62
N LEU A 19 -13.12 -4.70 -5.31
CA LEU A 19 -11.87 -5.32 -5.71
C LEU A 19 -11.75 -5.39 -7.24
N ASN A 20 -12.81 -5.79 -7.93
CA ASN A 20 -12.82 -5.86 -9.39
C ASN A 20 -12.68 -4.47 -10.04
N GLU A 21 -13.42 -3.46 -9.56
CA GLU A 21 -13.24 -2.07 -10.01
C GLU A 21 -11.81 -1.57 -9.73
N THR A 22 -11.22 -1.93 -8.59
CA THR A 22 -9.85 -1.55 -8.23
C THR A 22 -8.86 -2.07 -9.25
N LEU A 23 -8.96 -3.36 -9.58
CA LEU A 23 -8.04 -4.03 -10.49
C LEU A 23 -8.17 -3.49 -11.92
N GLU A 24 -9.39 -3.27 -12.41
CA GLU A 24 -9.60 -2.62 -13.70
C GLU A 24 -8.97 -1.23 -13.78
N VAL A 25 -9.10 -0.43 -12.72
CA VAL A 25 -8.56 0.93 -12.72
C VAL A 25 -7.03 0.92 -12.55
N LEU A 26 -6.46 0.02 -11.74
CA LEU A 26 -5.01 -0.18 -11.66
C LEU A 26 -4.41 -0.55 -13.02
N HIS A 27 -5.03 -1.46 -13.77
CA HIS A 27 -4.60 -1.78 -15.14
C HIS A 27 -4.58 -0.58 -16.08
N SER A 28 -5.48 0.38 -15.86
CA SER A 28 -5.56 1.58 -16.69
C SER A 28 -4.59 2.69 -16.26
N GLY A 29 -3.93 2.57 -15.12
CA GLY A 29 -3.04 3.59 -14.53
C GLY A 29 -3.76 4.85 -14.02
N VAL A 30 -5.10 4.86 -14.02
CA VAL A 30 -5.93 6.05 -13.74
C VAL A 30 -5.84 6.50 -12.27
N LEU A 31 -5.40 5.64 -11.36
CA LEU A 31 -5.35 5.94 -9.92
C LEU A 31 -4.11 6.72 -9.46
N GLU A 32 -3.03 6.80 -10.24
CA GLU A 32 -1.76 7.40 -9.81
C GLU A 32 -1.86 8.88 -9.38
N GLY A 33 -2.91 9.58 -9.78
CA GLY A 33 -3.22 10.96 -9.35
C GLY A 33 -4.26 11.11 -8.24
N SER A 34 -4.89 10.03 -7.76
CA SER A 34 -6.01 10.12 -6.83
C SER A 34 -5.57 10.33 -5.38
N MET A 35 -6.42 10.96 -4.56
CA MET A 35 -6.23 11.09 -3.11
C MET A 35 -6.51 9.81 -2.32
N ASN A 36 -6.86 8.72 -3.00
CA ASN A 36 -7.17 7.42 -2.42
C ASN A 36 -6.16 6.35 -2.85
N TYR A 37 -5.02 6.78 -3.43
CA TYR A 37 -3.99 5.90 -3.93
C TYR A 37 -2.62 6.38 -3.47
N PHE A 38 -1.78 5.46 -3.03
CA PHE A 38 -0.36 5.70 -2.78
C PHE A 38 0.42 4.42 -3.05
N LYS A 39 1.71 4.58 -3.32
CA LYS A 39 2.62 3.47 -3.59
C LYS A 39 3.81 3.50 -2.66
N ILE A 40 4.26 2.35 -2.20
CA ILE A 40 5.46 2.25 -1.35
C ILE A 40 6.48 1.40 -2.09
N ALA A 41 7.72 1.90 -2.20
CA ALA A 41 8.80 1.16 -2.86
C ALA A 41 8.96 -0.23 -2.23
N ASP A 42 9.14 -1.24 -3.06
CA ASP A 42 9.28 -2.62 -2.59
C ASP A 42 10.48 -2.76 -1.65
N GLU A 43 11.60 -2.07 -1.91
CA GLU A 43 12.76 -2.14 -1.01
C GLU A 43 12.46 -1.56 0.38
N LEU A 44 11.56 -0.58 0.50
CA LEU A 44 11.13 -0.06 1.81
C LEU A 44 10.26 -1.08 2.54
N VAL A 45 9.34 -1.74 1.82
CA VAL A 45 8.49 -2.80 2.37
C VAL A 45 9.30 -4.07 2.61
N ASP A 46 10.33 -4.40 1.87
CA ASP A 46 11.08 -5.64 2.08
C ASP A 46 12.12 -5.44 3.19
N TYR A 47 12.73 -4.25 3.25
CA TYR A 47 13.62 -3.87 4.34
C TYR A 47 12.91 -3.79 5.70
N TYR A 48 11.66 -3.28 5.72
CA TYR A 48 10.91 -3.11 6.97
C TYR A 48 9.67 -4.00 7.14
N GLY A 49 9.23 -4.74 6.13
CA GLY A 49 7.84 -5.18 5.96
C GLY A 49 7.61 -6.67 5.80
N GLU A 50 8.63 -7.53 5.98
CA GLU A 50 8.40 -8.83 6.68
C GLU A 50 7.59 -8.59 7.98
N HIS A 51 7.66 -7.39 8.54
CA HIS A 51 6.85 -6.97 9.67
C HIS A 51 5.47 -6.38 9.34
N LEU A 52 5.18 -5.91 8.12
CA LEU A 52 3.92 -5.20 7.85
C LEU A 52 2.73 -6.16 7.99
N LEU A 53 2.69 -7.21 7.17
CA LEU A 53 1.62 -8.21 7.20
C LEU A 53 1.70 -9.12 8.44
N ALA A 54 2.88 -9.28 9.04
CA ALA A 54 3.03 -10.02 10.29
C ALA A 54 2.51 -9.26 11.53
N ARG A 55 2.51 -7.91 11.50
CA ARG A 55 2.08 -7.07 12.64
C ARG A 55 0.70 -6.49 12.44
N VAL A 56 0.34 -6.12 11.22
CA VAL A 56 -0.92 -5.44 10.93
C VAL A 56 -1.99 -6.47 10.57
N PRO A 57 -3.11 -6.54 11.31
CA PRO A 57 -4.22 -7.40 10.94
C PRO A 57 -4.72 -7.07 9.53
N ALA A 58 -4.77 -8.07 8.66
CA ALA A 58 -5.33 -7.95 7.32
C ALA A 58 -6.14 -9.21 7.00
N ALA A 59 -7.23 -9.04 6.24
CA ALA A 59 -7.89 -10.16 5.59
C ALA A 59 -7.15 -10.45 4.28
N SER A 60 -6.72 -11.70 4.08
CA SER A 60 -6.11 -12.12 2.83
C SER A 60 -7.19 -12.65 1.89
N TYR A 61 -7.28 -12.08 0.70
CA TYR A 61 -8.06 -12.62 -0.40
C TYR A 61 -7.16 -13.51 -1.26
N PRO A 62 -7.50 -14.80 -1.45
CA PRO A 62 -6.72 -15.72 -2.28
C PRO A 62 -6.56 -15.19 -3.71
N SER A 63 -5.39 -15.42 -4.30
CA SER A 63 -5.12 -15.14 -5.72
C SER A 63 -6.12 -15.81 -6.66
N ASP A 64 -6.65 -16.96 -6.26
CA ASP A 64 -7.43 -17.87 -7.11
C ASP A 64 -8.82 -17.32 -7.46
N THR A 65 -9.28 -16.28 -6.76
CA THR A 65 -10.53 -15.56 -7.07
C THR A 65 -10.33 -14.40 -8.04
N LEU A 66 -9.09 -14.04 -8.37
CA LEU A 66 -8.76 -13.02 -9.35
C LEU A 66 -8.48 -13.73 -10.67
N GLU A 67 -9.41 -13.65 -11.62
CA GLU A 67 -9.27 -14.33 -12.91
C GLU A 67 -7.95 -13.94 -13.60
N ALA A 68 -7.30 -14.97 -14.18
CA ALA A 68 -5.90 -15.06 -14.55
C ALA A 68 -5.41 -14.15 -15.72
N ASP A 69 -6.07 -13.04 -15.99
CA ASP A 69 -5.70 -12.10 -17.07
C ASP A 69 -5.03 -10.81 -16.58
N THR A 70 -4.79 -10.68 -15.27
CA THR A 70 -4.10 -9.51 -14.70
C THR A 70 -2.58 -9.69 -14.80
N HIS A 71 -1.86 -8.68 -15.29
CA HIS A 71 -0.37 -8.69 -15.33
C HIS A 71 0.28 -8.63 -13.93
N TYR A 72 -0.54 -8.56 -12.89
CA TYR A 72 -0.12 -8.65 -11.50
C TYR A 72 -0.04 -10.13 -11.11
N PHE A 73 1.16 -10.63 -10.84
CA PHE A 73 1.36 -11.92 -10.20
C PHE A 73 1.06 -11.75 -8.71
N CYS A 74 -0.20 -11.42 -8.38
CA CYS A 74 -0.60 -11.08 -7.02
C CYS A 74 -0.25 -12.22 -6.06
N ALA A 75 0.80 -12.04 -5.25
CA ALA A 75 1.10 -12.89 -4.11
C ALA A 75 -0.04 -12.93 -3.06
N GLY A 76 -1.06 -12.10 -3.27
CA GLY A 76 -2.33 -12.05 -2.55
C GLY A 76 -2.80 -10.61 -2.42
N VAL A 77 -4.11 -10.40 -2.36
CA VAL A 77 -4.67 -9.09 -2.01
C VAL A 77 -4.91 -9.07 -0.51
N ASN A 78 -4.30 -8.11 0.18
CA ASN A 78 -4.50 -7.94 1.62
C ASN A 78 -5.39 -6.72 1.85
N ILE A 79 -6.44 -6.90 2.65
CA ILE A 79 -7.40 -5.85 2.97
C ILE A 79 -7.20 -5.44 4.42
N PHE A 80 -6.80 -4.19 4.60
CA PHE A 80 -6.76 -3.54 5.90
C PHE A 80 -8.10 -2.88 6.22
N VAL A 81 -8.49 -3.01 7.48
CA VAL A 81 -9.76 -2.53 8.03
C VAL A 81 -9.49 -1.50 9.12
N LYS A 82 -10.54 -0.97 9.75
CA LYS A 82 -10.43 0.02 10.82
C LYS A 82 -9.51 -0.46 11.96
N GLU A 83 -9.54 -1.74 12.27
CA GLU A 83 -8.73 -2.37 13.32
C GLU A 83 -7.23 -2.36 13.00
N SER A 84 -6.88 -2.29 11.72
CA SER A 84 -5.49 -2.22 11.21
C SER A 84 -4.86 -0.83 11.44
N VAL A 85 -5.69 0.21 11.60
CA VAL A 85 -5.29 1.62 11.66
C VAL A 85 -4.15 1.91 12.62
N PRO A 86 -4.17 1.48 13.90
CA PRO A 86 -3.14 1.91 14.85
C PRO A 86 -1.75 1.43 14.41
N LEU A 87 -1.67 0.21 13.87
CA LEU A 87 -0.42 -0.42 13.48
C LEU A 87 0.05 0.04 12.09
N LEU A 88 -0.88 0.30 11.17
CA LEU A 88 -0.56 0.96 9.90
C LEU A 88 0.01 2.36 10.13
N ASN A 89 -0.64 3.15 10.99
CA ASN A 89 -0.21 4.52 11.28
C ASN A 89 1.19 4.53 11.90
N ASP A 90 1.43 3.68 12.91
CA ASP A 90 2.75 3.52 13.53
C ASP A 90 3.81 3.11 12.49
N THR A 91 3.47 2.22 11.56
CA THR A 91 4.41 1.74 10.54
C THR A 91 4.76 2.84 9.54
N LEU A 92 3.77 3.52 8.96
CA LEU A 92 4.01 4.58 8.00
C LEU A 92 4.75 5.78 8.62
N GLU A 93 4.41 6.17 9.86
CA GLU A 93 5.15 7.23 10.56
C GLU A 93 6.61 6.85 10.82
N LYS A 94 6.88 5.61 11.22
CA LYS A 94 8.26 5.13 11.43
C LYS A 94 9.06 5.15 10.14
N TRP A 95 8.46 4.71 9.03
CA TRP A 95 9.09 4.79 7.72
C TRP A 95 9.38 6.23 7.34
N ARG A 96 8.40 7.13 7.47
CA ARG A 96 8.55 8.56 7.17
C ARG A 96 9.68 9.19 7.98
N GLN A 97 9.71 8.98 9.30
CA GLN A 97 10.76 9.51 10.18
C GLN A 97 12.14 8.93 9.90
N SER A 98 12.22 7.69 9.41
CA SER A 98 13.49 7.06 9.04
C SER A 98 14.00 7.71 7.75
N ILE A 99 13.16 7.79 6.73
CA ILE A 99 13.50 8.39 5.43
C ILE A 99 13.83 9.88 5.55
N GLU A 100 13.15 10.64 6.41
CA GLU A 100 13.47 12.05 6.67
C GLU A 100 14.92 12.26 7.12
N LYS A 101 15.51 11.29 7.83
CA LYS A 101 16.89 11.36 8.35
C LYS A 101 17.95 10.87 7.37
N GLU A 102 17.56 10.13 6.34
CA GLU A 102 18.49 9.60 5.33
C GLU A 102 19.00 10.72 4.41
N GLU A 103 20.27 10.63 4.00
CA GLU A 103 20.82 11.45 2.92
C GLU A 103 20.54 10.80 1.55
N GLU A 104 20.52 11.59 0.49
CA GLU A 104 20.37 11.03 -0.87
C GLU A 104 21.72 10.55 -1.42
N PRO A 105 21.78 9.39 -2.10
CA PRO A 105 20.67 8.46 -2.31
C PRO A 105 20.37 7.62 -1.06
N ILE A 106 19.10 7.27 -0.86
CA ILE A 106 18.69 6.39 0.24
C ILE A 106 19.23 4.99 -0.05
N ARG A 107 20.02 4.44 0.87
CA ARG A 107 20.67 3.14 0.70
C ARG A 107 20.01 2.09 1.60
N PHE A 108 19.42 1.07 1.00
CA PHE A 108 19.02 -0.14 1.70
C PHE A 108 20.13 -1.18 1.50
N ASP A 109 20.85 -1.47 2.58
CA ASP A 109 22.12 -2.21 2.63
C ASP A 109 22.21 -3.52 1.80
N LYS A 110 21.08 -4.17 1.50
CA LYS A 110 21.01 -5.42 0.72
C LYS A 110 20.13 -5.39 -0.53
N TRP A 111 19.34 -4.33 -0.72
CA TRP A 111 18.19 -4.35 -1.64
C TRP A 111 18.28 -3.32 -2.76
N GLY A 112 19.07 -2.25 -2.58
CA GLY A 112 19.28 -1.27 -3.64
C GLY A 112 19.50 0.15 -3.13
N GLU A 113 19.57 1.08 -4.08
CA GLU A 113 19.63 2.52 -3.83
C GLU A 113 18.36 3.16 -4.42
N ILE A 114 17.67 3.99 -3.63
CA ILE A 114 16.56 4.81 -4.10
C ILE A 114 17.00 6.28 -4.14
N ASN A 115 16.85 6.92 -5.30
CA ASN A 115 17.32 8.29 -5.52
C ASN A 115 16.27 9.36 -5.22
N ASP A 116 14.98 9.01 -5.11
CA ASP A 116 13.90 10.00 -4.97
C ASP A 116 13.27 9.98 -3.56
N LYS A 117 13.96 10.64 -2.62
CA LYS A 117 13.47 10.80 -1.25
C LYS A 117 12.14 11.55 -1.20
N GLN A 118 11.96 12.54 -2.08
CA GLN A 118 10.76 13.38 -2.08
C GLN A 118 9.54 12.58 -2.53
N GLU A 119 9.67 11.71 -3.54
CA GLU A 119 8.61 10.80 -3.96
C GLU A 119 8.21 9.82 -2.85
N ILE A 120 9.19 9.25 -2.13
CA ILE A 120 8.89 8.35 -0.99
C ILE A 120 8.13 9.09 0.11
N LEU A 121 8.62 10.26 0.54
CA LEU A 121 7.99 11.04 1.59
C LEU A 121 6.58 11.51 1.18
N PHE A 122 6.39 11.89 -0.08
CA PHE A 122 5.08 12.23 -0.62
C PHE A 122 4.10 11.06 -0.53
N ASN A 123 4.51 9.87 -0.95
CA ASN A 123 3.64 8.70 -0.88
C ASN A 123 3.34 8.25 0.56
N LEU A 124 4.32 8.33 1.46
CA LEU A 124 4.10 8.07 2.89
C LEU A 124 3.09 9.05 3.49
N GLN A 125 3.17 10.33 3.12
CA GLN A 125 2.20 11.35 3.54
C GLN A 125 0.79 11.04 3.00
N LYS A 126 0.65 10.68 1.73
CA LYS A 126 -0.65 10.23 1.18
C LYS A 126 -1.18 8.99 1.90
N GLY A 127 -0.30 8.05 2.27
CA GLY A 127 -0.66 6.88 3.04
C GLY A 127 -1.24 7.23 4.40
N LEU A 128 -0.64 8.18 5.12
CA LEU A 128 -1.16 8.69 6.39
C LEU A 128 -2.54 9.35 6.22
N GLU A 129 -2.74 10.13 5.16
CA GLU A 129 -4.05 10.71 4.83
C GLU A 129 -5.11 9.64 4.52
N CYS A 130 -4.73 8.56 3.84
CA CYS A 130 -5.62 7.41 3.60
C CYS A 130 -5.96 6.68 4.91
N ILE A 131 -5.01 6.55 5.84
CA ILE A 131 -5.24 5.96 7.15
C ILE A 131 -6.27 6.78 7.96
N GLU A 132 -6.22 8.12 7.91
CA GLU A 132 -7.23 8.97 8.56
C GLU A 132 -8.65 8.67 8.05
N LYS A 133 -8.81 8.43 6.75
CA LYS A 133 -10.09 8.01 6.16
C LYS A 133 -10.47 6.59 6.60
N LEU A 134 -9.51 5.66 6.64
CA LEU A 134 -9.73 4.27 7.10
C LEU A 134 -10.27 4.23 8.55
N LYS A 135 -9.84 5.15 9.42
CA LYS A 135 -10.33 5.23 10.83
C LYS A 135 -11.83 5.40 10.95
N THR A 136 -12.47 5.98 9.93
CA THR A 136 -13.91 6.20 9.92
C THR A 136 -14.71 4.90 9.89
N GLY A 137 -14.08 3.77 9.51
CA GLY A 137 -14.77 2.50 9.32
C GLY A 137 -15.73 2.50 8.13
N LYS A 138 -15.62 3.49 7.24
CA LYS A 138 -16.37 3.59 5.99
C LYS A 138 -15.53 3.24 4.77
N TYR A 139 -14.28 2.81 4.98
CA TYR A 139 -13.35 2.49 3.91
C TYR A 139 -12.62 1.17 4.18
N LEU A 140 -12.17 0.54 3.10
CA LEU A 140 -11.21 -0.56 3.06
C LEU A 140 -9.94 -0.06 2.39
N LEU A 141 -8.78 -0.53 2.85
CA LEU A 141 -7.51 -0.24 2.21
C LEU A 141 -6.92 -1.54 1.64
N PHE A 142 -6.85 -1.62 0.33
CA PHE A 142 -6.27 -2.74 -0.39
C PHE A 142 -4.77 -2.55 -0.51
N PHE A 143 -4.02 -3.62 -0.23
CA PHE A 143 -2.60 -3.77 -0.48
C PHE A 143 -2.43 -4.82 -1.57
N ILE A 144 -1.84 -4.40 -2.68
CA ILE A 144 -1.68 -5.19 -3.89
C ILE A 144 -0.17 -5.23 -4.18
N GLY A 145 0.41 -6.43 -4.00
CA GLY A 145 1.80 -6.69 -4.37
C GLY A 145 1.90 -7.31 -5.75
N LEU A 146 2.91 -6.86 -6.49
CA LEU A 146 3.32 -7.40 -7.79
C LEU A 146 4.13 -8.70 -7.64
#